data_AF-A0A258LUV1-F1
#
_entry.id   AF-A0A258LUV1-F1
#
_cell.length_a   1.000
_cell.length_b   1.000
_cell.length_c   1.000
_cell.angle_alpha   90.00
_cell.angle_beta   90.00
_cell.angle_gamma   90.00
#
_symmetry.space_group_name_H-M   'P 1'
#
loop_
_entity.id
_entity.type
_entity.pdbx_description
1 polymer ?
#
loop_
_entity_poly.entity_id
_entity_poly.type
_entity_poly.pdbx_seq_one_letter_code
_entity_poly.pdbx_strand_id
1 'polypeptide(L)' 'MFATAKIDSLTLKALDRSLAIIEFTRDGQILRANANFLKVVGYGPDEVRGQHHRIFVDPDYAAGPEYQNFWKRLASKD' A
#
# COMPACT_ATOMS: atom_id res chain seq x y z
N MET A 1 19.72 -9.73 16.88
CA MET A 1 20.41 -9.18 15.69
C MET A 1 19.51 -9.48 14.49
N PHE A 2 18.58 -8.58 14.16
CA PHE A 2 17.72 -8.77 12.98
C PHE A 2 18.56 -8.42 11.76
N ALA A 3 18.87 -9.42 10.94
CA ALA A 3 19.50 -9.21 9.65
C ALA A 3 18.49 -8.45 8.78
N THR A 4 18.84 -7.23 8.35
CA THR A 4 18.12 -6.55 7.28
C THR A 4 18.32 -7.40 6.02
N ALA A 5 17.35 -8.28 5.73
CA ALA A 5 17.35 -9.03 4.50
C ALA A 5 17.23 -8.02 3.36
N LYS A 6 18.33 -7.78 2.65
CA LYS A 6 18.34 -7.03 1.41
C LYS A 6 17.57 -7.88 0.42
N ILE A 7 16.29 -7.57 0.21
CA ILE A 7 15.47 -8.29 -0.76
C ILE A 7 16.14 -8.09 -2.10
N ASP A 8 16.56 -9.20 -2.72
CA ASP A 8 17.30 -9.17 -3.95
C ASP A 8 16.44 -8.54 -5.06
N SER A 9 17.07 -7.75 -5.95
CA SER A 9 16.35 -7.00 -6.99
C SER A 9 15.60 -7.92 -7.95
N LEU A 10 16.13 -9.13 -8.16
CA LEU A 10 15.47 -10.17 -8.96
C LEU A 10 14.20 -10.69 -8.28
N THR A 11 14.24 -10.89 -6.96
CA THR A 11 13.07 -11.29 -6.17
C THR A 11 12.00 -10.22 -6.22
N LEU A 12 12.34 -8.94 -6.03
CA LEU A 12 11.37 -7.84 -6.14
C LEU A 12 10.74 -7.78 -7.54
N LYS A 13 11.53 -7.93 -8.61
CA LYS A 13 11.00 -7.97 -9.98
C LYS A 13 10.08 -9.18 -10.22
N ALA A 14 10.40 -10.34 -9.62
CA ALA A 14 9.54 -11.51 -9.72
C ALA A 14 8.20 -11.28 -8.98
N LEU A 15 8.23 -10.68 -7.79
CA LEU A 15 7.03 -10.33 -7.04
C LEU A 15 6.20 -9.27 -7.77
N ASP A 16 6.84 -8.22 -8.29
CA ASP A 16 6.17 -7.15 -9.03
C ASP A 16 5.42 -7.66 -10.27
N ARG A 17 5.96 -8.70 -10.94
CA ARG A 17 5.28 -9.36 -12.06
C ARG A 17 4.16 -10.30 -11.64
N SER A 18 4.27 -10.97 -10.50
CA SER A 18 3.38 -12.07 -10.12
C SER A 18 2.26 -11.67 -9.15
N LEU A 19 2.45 -10.61 -8.36
CA LEU A 19 1.52 -10.22 -7.29
C LEU A 19 0.96 -8.82 -7.51
N ALA A 20 -0.19 -8.54 -6.91
CA ALA A 20 -0.69 -7.18 -6.71
C ALA A 20 0.11 -6.52 -5.58
N ILE A 21 0.85 -5.45 -5.90
CA ILE A 21 1.71 -4.73 -4.95
C ILE A 21 1.32 -3.26 -4.92
N ILE A 22 1.17 -2.75 -3.70
CA ILE A 22 1.00 -1.33 -3.41
C ILE A 22 2.01 -0.89 -2.35
N GLU A 23 2.57 0.31 -2.54
CA GLU A 23 3.47 0.99 -1.63
C GLU A 23 2.83 2.31 -1.21
N PHE A 24 2.84 2.57 0.09
CA PHE A 24 2.32 3.79 0.68
C PHE A 24 3.20 4.26 1.82
N THR A 25 3.08 5.54 2.15
CA THR A 25 3.68 6.13 3.34
C THR A 25 3.02 5.57 4.61
N ARG A 26 3.64 5.80 5.77
CA ARG A 26 3.10 5.34 7.07
C ARG A 26 1.79 6.04 7.46
N ASP A 27 1.49 7.18 6.87
CA ASP A 27 0.23 7.92 6.97
C ASP A 27 -0.76 7.58 5.83
N GLY A 28 -0.45 6.58 5.00
CA GLY A 28 -1.40 5.98 4.04
C GLY A 28 -1.48 6.64 2.67
N GLN A 29 -0.59 7.59 2.34
CA GLN A 29 -0.50 8.16 1.00
C GLN A 29 0.19 7.18 0.04
N ILE A 30 -0.43 6.96 -1.12
CA ILE A 30 0.03 5.99 -2.11
C ILE A 30 1.24 6.55 -2.86
N LEU A 31 2.36 5.83 -2.79
CA LEU A 31 3.60 6.13 -3.50
C LEU A 31 3.62 5.44 -4.87
N ARG A 32 3.24 4.16 -4.90
CA ARG A 32 3.25 3.32 -6.10
C ARG A 32 2.22 2.20 -5.98
N ALA A 33 1.56 1.87 -7.09
CA ALA A 33 0.83 0.62 -7.24
C ALA A 33 1.26 -0.02 -8.57
N ASN A 34 1.49 -1.33 -8.58
CA ASN A 34 1.87 -2.02 -9.80
C ASN A 34 0.65 -2.34 -10.69
N ALA A 35 0.91 -2.75 -11.93
CA ALA A 35 -0.15 -3.02 -12.90
C ALA A 35 -1.13 -4.11 -12.43
N ASN A 36 -0.65 -5.11 -11.69
CA ASN A 36 -1.49 -6.17 -11.15
C ASN A 36 -2.48 -5.63 -10.10
N PHE A 37 -2.01 -4.77 -9.18
CA PHE A 37 -2.87 -4.13 -8.19
C PHE A 37 -3.93 -3.27 -8.88
N LEU A 38 -3.50 -2.38 -9.77
CA LEU A 38 -4.39 -1.47 -10.51
C LEU A 38 -5.48 -2.21 -11.28
N LYS A 39 -5.12 -3.34 -11.91
CA LYS A 39 -6.07 -4.20 -12.61
C LYS A 39 -7.12 -4.81 -11.67
N VAL A 40 -6.73 -5.21 -10.46
CA VAL A 40 -7.65 -5.82 -9.47
C VAL A 40 -8.61 -4.77 -8.92
N VAL A 41 -8.14 -3.56 -8.62
CA VAL A 41 -8.98 -2.50 -8.05
C VAL A 41 -9.74 -1.68 -9.09
N GLY A 42 -9.34 -1.74 -10.37
CA GLY A 42 -10.00 -1.04 -11.47
C GLY A 42 -9.64 0.43 -11.64
N TYR A 43 -8.45 0.85 -11.16
CA TYR A 43 -7.98 2.23 -11.24
C TYR A 43 -6.79 2.39 -12.20
N GLY A 44 -6.64 3.58 -12.77
CA GLY A 44 -5.44 4.02 -13.48
C GLY A 44 -4.32 4.51 -12.56
N PRO A 45 -3.07 4.54 -13.03
CA PRO A 45 -1.92 4.95 -12.22
C PRO A 45 -1.98 6.42 -11.77
N ASP A 46 -2.52 7.31 -12.59
CA ASP A 46 -2.64 8.74 -12.27
C ASP A 46 -3.80 9.02 -11.31
N GLU A 47 -4.79 8.14 -11.24
CA GLU A 47 -5.92 8.25 -10.31
C GLU A 47 -5.51 7.90 -8.88
N VAL A 48 -4.52 7.03 -8.71
CA VAL A 48 -4.11 6.54 -7.38
C VAL A 48 -2.93 7.30 -6.78
N ARG A 49 -2.05 7.88 -7.60
CA ARG A 49 -0.81 8.50 -7.13
C ARG A 49 -1.13 9.69 -6.21
N GLY A 50 -0.57 9.66 -4.99
CA GLY A 50 -0.80 10.71 -3.99
C GLY A 50 -2.16 10.66 -3.29
N GLN A 51 -3.06 9.75 -3.69
CA GLN A 51 -4.28 9.50 -2.94
C GLN A 51 -3.99 8.74 -1.65
N HIS A 52 -4.90 8.82 -0.69
CA HIS A 52 -4.83 8.00 0.51
C HIS A 52 -5.45 6.62 0.23
N HIS A 53 -4.92 5.55 0.82
CA HIS A 53 -5.44 4.16 0.72
C HIS A 53 -6.96 4.02 0.91
N ARG A 54 -7.62 4.99 1.54
CA ARG A 54 -9.05 4.96 1.84
C ARG A 54 -9.92 4.83 0.58
N ILE A 55 -9.39 5.21 -0.59
CA ILE A 55 -10.10 5.09 -1.88
C ILE A 55 -10.38 3.63 -2.29
N PHE A 56 -9.71 2.65 -1.67
CA PHE A 56 -9.87 1.22 -1.99
C PHE A 56 -10.74 0.44 -0.99
N VAL A 57 -11.28 1.11 0.03
CA VAL A 57 -12.09 0.47 1.06
C VAL A 57 -13.46 1.14 1.14
N ASP A 58 -14.40 0.44 1.78
CA ASP A 58 -15.72 0.99 2.04
C ASP A 58 -15.61 2.34 2.82
N PRO A 59 -16.35 3.39 2.41
CA PRO A 59 -16.31 4.69 3.08
C PRO A 59 -16.67 4.65 4.57
N ASP A 60 -17.63 3.80 4.96
CA ASP A 60 -18.07 3.68 6.35
C ASP A 60 -16.98 3.03 7.20
N TYR A 61 -16.28 2.03 6.63
CA TYR A 61 -15.10 1.45 7.26
C TYR A 61 -13.95 2.46 7.39
N ALA A 62 -13.69 3.25 6.34
CA ALA A 62 -12.65 4.28 6.36
C ALA A 62 -12.92 5.38 7.40
N ALA A 63 -14.19 5.70 7.65
CA ALA A 63 -14.61 6.63 8.69
C ALA A 63 -14.51 6.03 10.10
N GLY A 64 -14.51 4.69 10.21
CA GLY A 64 -14.50 3.96 11.46
C GLY A 64 -13.22 4.09 12.29
N PRO A 65 -13.31 3.86 13.62
CA PRO A 65 -12.16 3.99 14.52
C PRO A 65 -11.08 2.95 14.24
N GLU A 66 -11.43 1.77 13.75
CA GLU A 66 -10.50 0.69 13.45
C GLU A 66 -9.50 1.08 12.34
N TYR A 67 -10.00 1.62 11.23
CA TYR A 67 -9.17 2.09 10.12
C TYR A 67 -8.24 3.23 10.56
N GLN A 68 -8.77 4.20 11.32
CA GLN A 68 -7.97 5.30 11.84
C GLN A 68 -6.87 4.82 12.79
N ASN A 69 -7.21 3.87 13.68
CA ASN A 69 -6.26 3.32 14.64
C ASN A 69 -5.17 2.47 13.96
N PHE A 70 -5.51 1.76 12.88
CA PHE A 70 -4.53 1.04 12.07
C PHE A 70 -3.42 1.98 11.55
N TRP A 71 -3.80 3.09 10.92
CA TRP A 71 -2.81 4.04 10.38
C TRP A 71 -2.06 4.80 11.47
N LYS A 72 -2.72 5.14 12.58
CA LYS A 72 -2.03 5.72 13.76
C LYS A 72 -0.94 4.78 14.28
N ARG A 73 -1.22 3.47 14.35
CA ARG A 73 -0.24 2.46 14.79
C ARG A 73 0.92 2.30 13.81
N LEU A 74 0.66 2.35 12.51
CA LEU A 74 1.73 2.31 11.49
C LEU A 74 2.60 3.57 11.50
N ALA A 75 2.02 4.72 11.85
CA ALA A 75 2.73 5.99 11.95
C ALA A 75 3.52 6.14 13.25
N SER A 76 3.08 5.50 14.35
CA SER A 76 3.86 5.45 15.60
C SER A 76 5.14 4.63 15.40
N LYS A 77 6.22 5.06 16.07
CA LYS A 77 7.56 4.46 15.95
C LYS A 77 7.79 3.20 16.80
N ASP A 78 6.73 2.62 17.37
CA ASP A 78 6.79 1.49 18.31
C ASP A 78 6.30 0.19 17.67
#